data_AF-A0A4Q4VWN6-F1
#
_entry.id   AF-A0A4Q4VWN6-F1
#
_cell.length_a   1.000
_cell.length_b   1.000
_cell.length_c   1.000
_cell.angle_alpha   90.00
_cell.angle_beta   90.00
_cell.angle_gamma   90.00
#
_symmetry.space_group_name_H-M   'P 1'
#
loop_
_entity.id
_entity.type
_entity.pdbx_description
1 polymer ?
#
loop_
_entity_poly.entity_id
_entity_poly.type
_entity_poly.pdbx_seq_one_letter_code
_entity_poly.pdbx_strand_id
1 'polypeptide(L)'
;MSSALKRKASEPADGMDKKVRTDEGDFEDNDLQARLELEVTAESIDETCSEDASEDAEEEWSTRKAARHYVLTPLNIKVDNRNWAEIFLGFIDDGDIKDSIKDFIRVQGRLSHPNAIEDVDAFLSSTKEDWADHDPKITTHWSEFKTQLSKFLGPEFDERFLVKPSGPLSAVLAVVWHYPTYMTKKPFWGHVMDRSNPSLQVQYRKIGPNRSVLTSDRIPIRKAYSPRASEEFSSLPNWDKIEEACLKFQRDLNAHSPFLIVVGTENNSAVEHLVEVGPDYETVWVPINLNTVALYAEEPKILIVRHKDTGAIRQMVFSSFHSQTFYYSAPIPNLVAYHDLLWNAVLEFAGLYIRSQNSFTTLVRALEKKPHYRGGGMIKTAIYLRSKELQEKMVFPERVVREIFKKAFETEDVPPLGRSRSHVKRILDVWTRKGRMTQAASGWRNFPSMRTHYDIMAKIDALWNTKQVRQLLVKADRRRIGFCEWCEEEAARNPNFHFVSLRDRLDIYNRDHAPLSFFESRVLNLKRDYNNSSDYTKRLLGHHVVYYSKDTPGGLRWEGDGGPEDDDFDHDAEEHPAVFLGNVLTNKRKRRFQETGSFWP
;
A
#
# COMPACT_ATOMS: atom_id res chain seq x y z
N MET A 1 57.23 -58.18 -21.31
CA MET A 1 57.66 -57.23 -20.26
C MET A 1 58.31 -56.03 -20.95
N SER A 2 57.53 -55.18 -21.64
CA SER A 2 56.97 -53.86 -21.22
C SER A 2 58.07 -52.79 -21.00
N SER A 3 58.50 -52.06 -22.03
CA SER A 3 57.96 -50.83 -22.65
C SER A 3 57.97 -49.58 -21.76
N ALA A 4 58.91 -48.66 -22.03
CA ALA A 4 58.92 -47.29 -21.52
C ALA A 4 59.41 -46.34 -22.62
N LEU A 5 58.55 -45.41 -23.05
CA LEU A 5 58.90 -44.29 -23.92
C LEU A 5 58.20 -43.04 -23.40
N LYS A 6 59.01 -42.08 -22.95
CA LYS A 6 58.63 -40.76 -22.46
C LYS A 6 58.02 -39.94 -23.61
N ARG A 7 56.82 -39.39 -23.41
CA ARG A 7 56.23 -38.30 -24.22
C ARG A 7 56.14 -37.02 -23.40
N LYS A 8 56.52 -35.92 -24.04
CA LYS A 8 56.31 -34.54 -23.57
C LYS A 8 54.81 -34.23 -23.66
N ALA A 9 54.30 -33.59 -22.60
CA ALA A 9 52.94 -33.11 -22.47
C ALA A 9 52.72 -31.87 -23.36
N SER A 10 51.60 -31.88 -24.08
CA SER A 10 50.96 -30.71 -24.69
C SER A 10 49.58 -30.58 -24.04
N GLU A 11 49.29 -29.37 -23.58
CA GLU A 11 48.10 -28.96 -22.82
C GLU A 11 46.78 -29.27 -23.55
N PRO A 12 45.72 -29.73 -22.83
CA PRO A 12 44.38 -29.81 -23.37
C PRO A 12 43.55 -28.56 -23.07
N ALA A 13 42.67 -28.25 -24.01
CA ALA A 13 41.72 -27.15 -24.02
C ALA A 13 40.80 -27.13 -22.80
N ASP A 14 40.63 -25.93 -22.26
CA ASP A 14 39.95 -25.63 -21.02
C ASP A 14 38.46 -25.27 -21.23
N GLY A 15 37.62 -25.74 -20.31
CA GLY A 15 36.39 -25.09 -19.84
C GLY A 15 35.22 -24.87 -20.80
N MET A 16 34.30 -25.84 -20.89
CA MET A 16 32.87 -25.56 -21.12
C MET A 16 32.08 -25.76 -19.82
N ASP A 17 32.32 -24.87 -18.85
CA ASP A 17 31.40 -24.69 -17.73
C ASP A 17 30.21 -23.83 -18.20
N LYS A 18 29.02 -24.41 -18.14
CA LYS A 18 27.77 -23.66 -18.22
C LYS A 18 27.68 -22.75 -17.00
N LYS A 19 28.11 -21.50 -17.17
CA LYS A 19 27.76 -20.40 -16.26
C LYS A 19 26.24 -20.26 -16.24
N VAL A 20 25.63 -20.78 -15.18
CA VAL A 20 24.33 -20.31 -14.69
C VAL A 20 24.54 -18.82 -14.40
N ARG A 21 23.83 -17.95 -15.14
CA ARG A 21 23.73 -16.54 -14.79
C ARG A 21 23.04 -16.46 -13.43
N THR A 22 23.81 -16.20 -12.38
CA THR A 22 23.30 -15.49 -11.21
C THR A 22 23.00 -14.08 -11.68
N ASP A 23 21.73 -13.77 -11.92
CA ASP A 23 21.26 -12.40 -12.12
C ASP A 23 21.37 -11.65 -10.77
N GLU A 24 22.61 -11.39 -10.34
CA GLU A 24 22.92 -10.23 -9.51
C GLU A 24 23.01 -9.03 -10.46
N GLY A 25 21.84 -8.58 -10.90
CA GLY A 25 21.72 -7.28 -11.54
C GLY A 25 21.95 -6.22 -10.49
N ASP A 26 23.03 -5.44 -10.64
CA ASP A 26 23.17 -4.12 -10.02
C ASP A 26 21.96 -3.26 -10.43
N PHE A 27 20.90 -3.31 -9.63
CA PHE A 27 19.75 -2.41 -9.77
C PHE A 27 20.05 -1.12 -9.01
N GLU A 28 20.35 -0.08 -9.79
CA GLU A 28 20.65 1.27 -9.31
C GLU A 28 19.55 1.87 -8.39
N ASP A 29 19.97 2.80 -7.53
CA ASP A 29 19.27 3.71 -6.59
C ASP A 29 17.85 4.22 -6.94
N ASN A 30 17.41 4.11 -8.20
CA ASN A 30 16.06 4.47 -8.63
C ASN A 30 14.98 3.52 -8.09
N ASP A 31 15.36 2.32 -7.62
CA ASP A 31 14.44 1.32 -7.08
C ASP A 31 13.96 1.66 -5.65
N LEU A 32 14.82 2.26 -4.81
CA LEU A 32 14.45 2.69 -3.46
C LEU A 32 13.30 3.71 -3.46
N GLN A 33 13.34 4.63 -4.42
CA GLN A 33 12.35 5.69 -4.57
C GLN A 33 11.00 5.15 -5.06
N ALA A 34 10.98 4.23 -6.03
CA ALA A 34 9.76 3.59 -6.51
C ALA A 34 9.08 2.75 -5.42
N ARG A 35 9.86 2.24 -4.47
CA ARG A 35 9.40 1.38 -3.39
C ARG A 35 8.72 2.15 -2.25
N LEU A 36 9.35 3.21 -1.74
CA LEU A 36 8.72 4.12 -0.77
C LEU A 36 7.43 4.78 -1.31
N GLU A 37 7.32 4.98 -2.63
CA GLU A 37 6.13 5.52 -3.30
C GLU A 37 4.91 4.60 -3.22
N LEU A 38 5.14 3.29 -3.27
CA LEU A 38 4.09 2.27 -3.17
C LEU A 38 3.60 2.11 -1.74
N GLU A 39 4.45 2.30 -0.73
CA GLU A 39 4.05 2.35 0.68
C GLU A 39 3.07 3.51 0.97
N VAL A 40 3.37 4.73 0.49
CA VAL A 40 2.43 5.86 0.59
C VAL A 40 1.16 5.62 -0.25
N THR A 41 1.29 4.92 -1.38
CA THR A 41 0.15 4.60 -2.25
C THR A 41 -0.74 3.50 -1.66
N ALA A 42 -0.21 2.60 -0.83
CA ALA A 42 -0.96 1.59 -0.11
C ALA A 42 -1.86 2.21 0.98
N GLU A 43 -1.43 3.28 1.67
CA GLU A 43 -2.33 4.06 2.53
C GLU A 43 -3.55 4.59 1.76
N SER A 44 -3.39 5.05 0.51
CA SER A 44 -4.52 5.52 -0.33
C SER A 44 -5.41 4.40 -0.90
N ILE A 45 -5.02 3.12 -0.81
CA ILE A 45 -5.89 1.99 -1.18
C ILE A 45 -7.01 1.83 -0.14
N ASP A 46 -6.76 2.20 1.11
CA ASP A 46 -7.72 2.10 2.21
C ASP A 46 -8.91 3.07 2.02
N GLU A 47 -8.68 4.31 1.61
CA GLU A 47 -9.73 5.31 1.36
C GLU A 47 -10.67 4.97 0.18
N THR A 48 -10.27 4.08 -0.73
CA THR A 48 -11.12 3.63 -1.85
C THR A 48 -11.80 2.29 -1.58
N CYS A 49 -11.52 1.67 -0.45
CA CYS A 49 -12.08 0.39 -0.01
C CYS A 49 -12.81 0.51 1.34
N SER A 50 -13.08 1.73 1.82
CA SER A 50 -13.76 1.99 3.09
C SER A 50 -15.24 1.63 3.04
N GLU A 51 -15.59 0.58 3.80
CA GLU A 51 -16.73 0.45 4.70
C GLU A 51 -18.06 1.14 4.31
N ASP A 52 -18.78 0.60 3.32
CA ASP A 52 -20.25 0.55 3.37
C ASP A 52 -20.65 -0.89 3.72
N ALA A 53 -20.74 -1.15 5.03
CA ALA A 53 -20.95 -2.48 5.61
C ALA A 53 -22.40 -2.71 6.09
N SER A 54 -23.42 -2.19 5.40
CA SER A 54 -24.80 -2.30 5.87
C SER A 54 -25.79 -3.02 4.95
N GLU A 55 -25.39 -3.52 3.78
CA GLU A 55 -26.29 -4.31 2.94
C GLU A 55 -25.57 -5.56 2.38
N ASP A 56 -26.28 -6.70 2.42
CA ASP A 56 -26.06 -7.90 1.59
C ASP A 56 -25.22 -9.09 2.12
N ALA A 57 -25.87 -9.93 2.93
CA ALA A 57 -25.47 -11.33 3.13
C ALA A 57 -25.45 -12.17 1.82
N GLU A 58 -26.18 -11.75 0.77
CA GLU A 58 -26.12 -12.37 -0.56
C GLU A 58 -24.89 -11.92 -1.38
N GLU A 59 -24.43 -10.67 -1.19
CA GLU A 59 -23.20 -10.15 -1.82
C GLU A 59 -21.95 -10.75 -1.17
N GLU A 60 -21.99 -11.02 0.15
CA GLU A 60 -20.94 -11.71 0.91
C GLU A 60 -20.69 -13.16 0.42
N TRP A 61 -21.75 -13.91 0.09
CA TRP A 61 -21.62 -15.27 -0.45
C TRP A 61 -20.99 -15.28 -1.86
N SER A 62 -21.37 -14.32 -2.70
CA SER A 62 -20.80 -14.12 -4.03
C SER A 62 -19.31 -13.75 -3.95
N THR A 63 -18.93 -12.88 -3.00
CA THR A 63 -17.53 -12.50 -2.77
C THR A 63 -16.67 -13.63 -2.20
N ARG A 64 -17.19 -14.46 -1.29
CA ARG A 64 -16.44 -15.64 -0.78
C ARG A 64 -16.15 -16.67 -1.87
N LYS A 65 -17.13 -16.98 -2.72
CA LYS A 65 -16.93 -17.90 -3.84
C LYS A 65 -15.93 -17.34 -4.86
N ALA A 66 -16.02 -16.05 -5.16
CA ALA A 66 -15.05 -15.37 -6.02
C ALA A 66 -13.64 -15.39 -5.40
N ALA A 67 -13.50 -15.10 -4.11
CA ALA A 67 -12.23 -15.16 -3.39
C ALA A 67 -11.60 -16.56 -3.45
N ARG A 68 -12.37 -17.62 -3.19
CA ARG A 68 -11.89 -19.01 -3.38
C ARG A 68 -11.41 -19.26 -4.79
N HIS A 69 -12.14 -18.79 -5.80
CA HIS A 69 -11.74 -18.94 -7.19
C HIS A 69 -10.40 -18.27 -7.48
N TYR A 70 -10.17 -17.06 -6.95
CA TYR A 70 -8.92 -16.32 -7.11
C TYR A 70 -7.72 -17.02 -6.44
N VAL A 71 -7.94 -17.75 -5.35
CA VAL A 71 -6.87 -18.45 -4.63
C VAL A 71 -6.60 -19.84 -5.23
N LEU A 72 -7.63 -20.62 -5.54
CA LEU A 72 -7.43 -22.02 -5.94
C LEU A 72 -7.05 -22.18 -7.41
N THR A 73 -7.56 -21.32 -8.30
CA THR A 73 -7.31 -21.44 -9.74
C THR A 73 -5.84 -21.28 -10.13
N PRO A 74 -5.10 -20.27 -9.63
CA PRO A 74 -3.68 -20.11 -9.97
C PRO A 74 -2.80 -21.26 -9.45
N LEU A 75 -3.28 -22.00 -8.45
CA LEU A 75 -2.61 -23.17 -7.88
C LEU A 75 -3.00 -24.48 -8.60
N ASN A 76 -3.79 -24.40 -9.67
CA ASN A 76 -4.36 -25.55 -10.38
C ASN A 76 -5.16 -26.50 -9.45
N ILE A 77 -5.83 -25.94 -8.45
CA ILE A 77 -6.68 -26.67 -7.50
C ILE A 77 -8.14 -26.52 -7.94
N LYS A 78 -8.88 -27.63 -7.94
CA LYS A 78 -10.33 -27.61 -8.19
C LYS A 78 -11.02 -26.73 -7.15
N VAL A 79 -11.80 -25.77 -7.61
CA VAL A 79 -12.65 -24.94 -6.74
C VAL A 79 -13.81 -25.81 -6.22
N ASP A 80 -13.76 -26.12 -4.93
CA ASP A 80 -14.80 -26.88 -4.22
C ASP A 80 -15.08 -26.28 -2.83
N ASN A 81 -15.88 -26.98 -2.00
CA ASN A 81 -16.30 -26.52 -0.67
C ASN A 81 -15.46 -27.09 0.49
N ARG A 82 -14.35 -27.78 0.23
CA ARG A 82 -13.46 -28.26 1.30
C ARG A 82 -12.95 -27.09 2.13
N ASN A 83 -12.75 -27.27 3.43
CA ASN A 83 -12.15 -26.20 4.22
C ASN A 83 -10.67 -25.97 3.80
N TRP A 84 -10.13 -24.79 4.11
CA TRP A 84 -8.76 -24.43 3.71
C TRP A 84 -7.71 -25.34 4.35
N ALA A 85 -7.94 -25.77 5.58
CA ALA A 85 -7.15 -26.74 6.32
C ALA A 85 -7.00 -28.07 5.56
N GLU A 86 -8.11 -28.65 5.09
CA GLU A 86 -8.13 -29.91 4.34
C GLU A 86 -7.43 -29.78 2.99
N ILE A 87 -7.63 -28.66 2.29
CA ILE A 87 -6.92 -28.38 1.04
C ILE A 87 -5.42 -28.31 1.28
N PHE A 88 -4.98 -27.56 2.28
CA PHE A 88 -3.57 -27.37 2.59
C PHE A 88 -2.91 -28.68 3.04
N LEU A 89 -3.53 -29.42 3.95
CA LEU A 89 -3.05 -30.74 4.38
C LEU A 89 -3.01 -31.73 3.22
N GLY A 90 -3.85 -31.53 2.19
CA GLY A 90 -3.83 -32.29 0.94
C GLY A 90 -2.46 -32.35 0.25
N PHE A 91 -1.59 -31.37 0.48
CA PHE A 91 -0.24 -31.29 -0.09
C PHE A 91 0.85 -31.95 0.76
N ILE A 92 0.49 -32.53 1.90
CA ILE A 92 1.40 -33.33 2.72
C ILE A 92 1.21 -34.79 2.34
N ASP A 93 2.28 -35.39 1.80
CA ASP A 93 2.31 -36.79 1.35
C ASP A 93 2.50 -37.77 2.51
N ASP A 94 3.26 -37.38 3.54
CA ASP A 94 3.48 -38.20 4.74
C ASP A 94 2.19 -38.33 5.56
N GLY A 95 1.58 -39.52 5.50
CA GLY A 95 0.32 -39.83 6.17
C GLY A 95 0.41 -39.76 7.70
N ASP A 96 1.51 -40.23 8.29
CA ASP A 96 1.68 -40.30 9.74
C ASP A 96 1.85 -38.88 10.33
N ILE A 97 2.65 -38.04 9.67
CA ILE A 97 2.80 -36.63 10.02
C ILE A 97 1.47 -35.88 9.83
N LYS A 98 0.75 -36.14 8.73
CA LYS A 98 -0.53 -35.51 8.44
C LYS A 98 -1.57 -35.82 9.51
N ASP A 99 -1.64 -37.06 9.97
CA ASP A 99 -2.55 -37.45 11.05
C ASP A 99 -2.13 -36.87 12.40
N SER A 100 -0.82 -36.80 12.68
CA SER A 100 -0.28 -36.10 13.85
C SER A 100 -0.64 -34.60 13.85
N ILE A 101 -0.59 -33.94 12.68
CA ILE A 101 -1.00 -32.54 12.51
C ILE A 101 -2.51 -32.39 12.76
N LYS A 102 -3.35 -33.27 12.22
CA LYS A 102 -4.81 -33.23 12.47
C LYS A 102 -5.12 -33.40 13.96
N ASP A 103 -4.45 -34.33 14.64
CA ASP A 103 -4.60 -34.55 16.07
C ASP A 103 -4.17 -33.32 16.87
N PHE A 104 -3.03 -32.72 16.52
CA PHE A 104 -2.56 -31.47 17.11
C PHE A 104 -3.57 -30.33 16.94
N ILE A 105 -4.08 -30.09 15.72
CA ILE A 105 -5.10 -29.08 15.44
C ILE A 105 -6.36 -29.33 16.28
N ARG A 106 -6.81 -30.59 16.36
CA ARG A 106 -7.98 -30.96 17.18
C ARG A 106 -7.76 -30.69 18.67
N VAL A 107 -6.55 -30.93 19.18
CA VAL A 107 -6.19 -30.62 20.57
C VAL A 107 -6.19 -29.11 20.79
N GLN A 108 -5.52 -28.33 19.93
CA GLN A 108 -5.47 -26.86 20.05
C GLN A 108 -6.87 -26.24 19.98
N GLY A 109 -7.74 -26.72 19.09
CA GLY A 109 -9.13 -26.25 19.00
C GLY A 109 -10.00 -26.52 20.23
N ARG A 110 -9.53 -27.32 21.20
CA ARG A 110 -10.19 -27.55 22.49
C ARG A 110 -9.59 -26.72 23.63
N LEU A 111 -8.42 -26.12 23.42
CA LEU A 111 -7.75 -25.30 24.42
C LEU A 111 -8.32 -23.89 24.40
N SER A 112 -8.40 -23.28 25.58
CA SER A 112 -8.74 -21.86 25.70
C SER A 112 -7.46 -21.03 25.61
N HIS A 113 -7.36 -20.20 24.58
CA HIS A 113 -6.29 -19.22 24.45
C HIS A 113 -6.74 -17.85 24.97
N PRO A 114 -5.86 -17.10 25.65
CA PRO A 114 -6.18 -15.75 26.12
C PRO A 114 -6.40 -14.79 24.96
N ASN A 115 -7.18 -13.75 25.24
CA ASN A 115 -7.33 -12.58 24.39
C ASN A 115 -6.60 -11.39 24.99
N ALA A 116 -6.11 -10.48 24.15
CA ALA A 116 -5.64 -9.17 24.57
C ALA A 116 -6.71 -8.43 25.38
N ILE A 117 -6.30 -7.59 26.34
CA ILE A 117 -7.20 -6.83 27.24
C ILE A 117 -8.09 -5.84 26.45
N GLU A 118 -7.58 -5.31 25.35
CA GLU A 118 -8.26 -4.42 24.42
C GLU A 118 -8.01 -4.84 22.97
N ASP A 119 -8.67 -4.19 22.01
CA ASP A 119 -8.40 -4.40 20.59
C ASP A 119 -6.95 -4.00 20.27
N VAL A 120 -6.26 -4.83 19.49
CA VAL A 120 -4.80 -4.68 19.26
C VAL A 120 -4.41 -3.43 18.47
N ASP A 121 -5.38 -2.76 17.84
CA ASP A 121 -5.21 -1.50 17.11
C ASP A 121 -5.81 -0.28 17.84
N ALA A 122 -6.38 -0.46 19.04
CA ALA A 122 -7.01 0.62 19.82
C ALA A 122 -6.03 1.75 20.13
N PHE A 123 -4.74 1.41 20.32
CA PHE A 123 -3.65 2.36 20.56
C PHE A 123 -3.54 3.47 19.49
N LEU A 124 -4.02 3.23 18.26
CA LEU A 124 -3.98 4.22 17.17
C LEU A 124 -4.82 5.46 17.48
N SER A 125 -5.88 5.29 18.27
CA SER A 125 -6.79 6.36 18.69
C SER A 125 -6.36 7.00 20.02
N SER A 126 -5.49 6.33 20.79
CA SER A 126 -5.02 6.79 22.09
C SER A 126 -4.19 8.06 21.97
N THR A 127 -4.33 8.99 22.92
CA THR A 127 -3.44 10.16 23.04
C THR A 127 -2.39 9.97 24.13
N LYS A 128 -2.30 8.77 24.74
CA LYS A 128 -1.32 8.48 25.79
C LYS A 128 0.10 8.51 25.22
N GLU A 129 1.03 9.07 26.00
CA GLU A 129 2.47 9.07 25.70
C GLU A 129 3.18 7.87 26.35
N ASP A 130 2.61 6.67 26.16
CA ASP A 130 3.16 5.41 26.64
C ASP A 130 2.63 4.25 25.78
N TRP A 131 3.30 3.10 25.82
CA TRP A 131 2.82 1.89 25.17
C TRP A 131 1.54 1.38 25.85
N ALA A 132 0.59 0.96 25.03
CA ALA A 132 -0.62 0.30 25.51
C ALA A 132 -0.31 -1.07 26.14
N ASP A 133 -1.18 -1.56 27.01
CA ASP A 133 -1.03 -2.85 27.68
C ASP A 133 -2.07 -3.85 27.16
N HIS A 134 -1.68 -4.60 26.12
CA HIS A 134 -2.50 -5.69 25.59
C HIS A 134 -2.46 -6.94 26.48
N ASP A 135 -1.34 -7.17 27.17
CA ASP A 135 -1.11 -8.29 28.08
C ASP A 135 0.03 -7.94 29.06
N PRO A 136 -0.23 -7.93 30.38
CA PRO A 136 0.76 -7.60 31.39
C PRO A 136 2.03 -8.46 31.30
N LYS A 137 1.91 -9.72 30.87
CA LYS A 137 3.08 -10.59 30.69
C LYS A 137 3.99 -10.06 29.58
N ILE A 138 3.43 -9.68 28.43
CA ILE A 138 4.20 -9.03 27.37
C ILE A 138 4.81 -7.73 27.88
N THR A 139 4.08 -6.94 28.66
CA THR A 139 4.60 -5.70 29.25
C THR A 139 5.83 -5.94 30.14
N THR A 140 5.83 -7.01 30.94
CA THR A 140 7.00 -7.42 31.73
C THR A 140 8.17 -7.80 30.82
N HIS A 141 7.98 -8.74 29.89
CA HIS A 141 9.03 -9.16 28.95
C HIS A 141 9.59 -7.99 28.14
N TRP A 142 8.71 -7.09 27.68
CA TRP A 142 9.09 -5.88 26.94
C TRP A 142 9.94 -4.93 27.78
N SER A 143 9.59 -4.73 29.05
CA SER A 143 10.32 -3.82 29.94
C SER A 143 11.74 -4.33 30.22
N GLU A 144 11.89 -5.64 30.41
CA GLU A 144 13.20 -6.29 30.58
C GLU A 144 14.03 -6.19 29.30
N PHE A 145 13.45 -6.57 28.15
CA PHE A 145 14.10 -6.48 26.85
C PHE A 145 14.54 -5.06 26.53
N LYS A 146 13.66 -4.07 26.71
CA LYS A 146 13.97 -2.65 26.50
C LYS A 146 15.15 -2.20 27.35
N THR A 147 15.15 -2.55 28.63
CA THR A 147 16.25 -2.21 29.56
C THR A 147 17.57 -2.83 29.12
N GLN A 148 17.55 -4.04 28.58
CA GLN A 148 18.73 -4.69 28.01
C GLN A 148 19.18 -4.00 26.72
N LEU A 149 18.25 -3.76 25.79
CA LEU A 149 18.52 -3.21 24.48
C LEU A 149 19.09 -1.78 24.55
N SER A 150 18.56 -0.93 25.43
CA SER A 150 19.05 0.45 25.61
C SER A 150 20.51 0.52 26.04
N LYS A 151 21.03 -0.49 26.75
CA LYS A 151 22.45 -0.57 27.11
C LYS A 151 23.34 -0.75 25.88
N PHE A 152 22.84 -1.38 24.82
CA PHE A 152 23.59 -1.65 23.59
C PHE A 152 23.45 -0.54 22.55
N LEU A 153 22.28 0.11 22.47
CA LEU A 153 21.97 1.17 21.51
C LEU A 153 22.59 2.54 21.85
N GLY A 154 23.02 2.75 23.10
CA GLY A 154 23.64 3.98 23.56
C GLY A 154 22.65 5.07 24.01
N PRO A 155 23.13 6.09 24.75
CA PRO A 155 22.29 7.14 25.34
C PRO A 155 21.61 8.05 24.30
N GLU A 156 22.11 8.09 23.07
CA GLU A 156 21.56 8.88 21.96
C GLU A 156 20.35 8.22 21.28
N PHE A 157 20.01 6.99 21.66
CA PHE A 157 18.84 6.30 21.12
C PHE A 157 17.60 6.67 21.93
N ASP A 158 16.55 7.09 21.23
CA ASP A 158 15.27 7.45 21.83
C ASP A 158 14.36 6.23 21.87
N GLU A 159 14.20 5.63 23.06
CA GLU A 159 13.42 4.41 23.30
C GLU A 159 11.98 4.50 22.79
N ARG A 160 11.43 5.71 22.65
CA ARG A 160 10.05 5.91 22.17
C ARG A 160 9.83 5.42 20.75
N PHE A 161 10.91 5.23 19.97
CA PHE A 161 10.85 4.66 18.62
C PHE A 161 10.85 3.13 18.61
N LEU A 162 11.00 2.47 19.76
CA LEU A 162 10.83 1.03 19.83
C LEU A 162 9.36 0.65 19.65
N VAL A 163 9.13 -0.51 19.06
CA VAL A 163 7.78 -0.99 18.75
C VAL A 163 7.48 -2.24 19.55
N LYS A 164 6.49 -2.12 20.43
CA LYS A 164 6.10 -3.20 21.34
C LYS A 164 5.23 -4.23 20.60
N PRO A 165 5.37 -5.54 20.87
CA PRO A 165 4.46 -6.55 20.35
C PRO A 165 2.98 -6.23 20.63
N SER A 166 2.10 -6.68 19.72
CA SER A 166 0.66 -6.57 19.85
C SER A 166 0.04 -7.92 20.19
N GLY A 167 -0.99 -7.95 21.05
CA GLY A 167 -1.69 -9.19 21.40
C GLY A 167 -1.20 -9.85 22.68
N PRO A 168 -1.72 -11.04 23.03
CA PRO A 168 -1.38 -11.77 24.24
C PRO A 168 -0.19 -12.71 24.06
N LEU A 169 0.57 -12.98 25.13
CA LEU A 169 1.77 -13.83 25.09
C LEU A 169 1.46 -15.26 24.66
N SER A 170 0.37 -15.84 25.18
CA SER A 170 -0.05 -17.21 24.87
C SER A 170 -1.14 -17.26 23.79
N ALA A 171 -1.06 -16.35 22.82
CA ALA A 171 -1.90 -16.35 21.63
C ALA A 171 -1.94 -17.73 20.95
N VAL A 172 -3.04 -18.05 20.27
CA VAL A 172 -3.12 -19.29 19.46
C VAL A 172 -2.22 -19.20 18.23
N LEU A 173 -2.00 -17.99 17.72
CA LEU A 173 -1.17 -17.70 16.56
C LEU A 173 -0.23 -16.53 16.86
N ALA A 174 1.06 -16.72 16.61
CA ALA A 174 2.05 -15.66 16.54
C ALA A 174 2.41 -15.34 15.07
N VAL A 175 2.63 -14.07 14.78
CA VAL A 175 3.10 -13.58 13.48
C VAL A 175 4.32 -12.69 13.70
N VAL A 176 5.47 -13.10 13.16
CA VAL A 176 6.74 -12.40 13.31
C VAL A 176 7.11 -11.70 12.00
N TRP A 177 7.08 -10.38 12.04
CA TRP A 177 7.51 -9.46 10.99
C TRP A 177 8.99 -9.12 11.14
N HIS A 178 9.56 -8.42 10.16
CA HIS A 178 11.00 -8.17 10.12
C HIS A 178 11.38 -7.02 11.08
N TYR A 179 10.98 -5.80 10.74
CA TYR A 179 11.24 -4.61 11.54
C TYR A 179 10.22 -3.50 11.20
N PRO A 180 9.98 -2.56 12.13
CA PRO A 180 9.04 -1.47 11.90
C PRO A 180 9.65 -0.30 11.14
N THR A 181 8.87 0.38 10.30
CA THR A 181 9.29 1.63 9.63
C THR A 181 8.69 2.86 10.28
N TYR A 182 9.06 4.07 9.82
CA TYR A 182 8.46 5.32 10.30
C TYR A 182 7.11 5.66 9.63
N MET A 183 6.68 4.87 8.64
CA MET A 183 5.43 5.09 7.90
C MET A 183 4.24 4.50 8.65
N THR A 184 3.79 5.23 9.67
CA THR A 184 2.73 4.85 10.61
C THR A 184 2.11 6.09 11.25
N LYS A 185 0.86 5.99 11.71
CA LYS A 185 0.19 7.00 12.53
C LYS A 185 0.73 7.10 13.96
N LYS A 186 1.50 6.12 14.44
CA LYS A 186 2.08 6.04 15.78
C LYS A 186 3.59 5.77 15.73
N PRO A 187 4.38 6.75 15.25
CA PRO A 187 5.84 6.62 15.17
C PRO A 187 6.49 6.49 16.57
N PHE A 188 5.84 7.04 17.60
CA PHE A 188 6.24 6.91 18.99
C PHE A 188 5.30 6.00 19.77
N TRP A 189 5.87 5.27 20.74
CA TRP A 189 5.13 4.37 21.63
C TRP A 189 4.25 3.39 20.84
N GLY A 190 4.78 2.97 19.68
CA GLY A 190 4.03 2.20 18.70
C GLY A 190 3.91 0.74 19.10
N HIS A 191 2.90 0.10 18.55
CA HIS A 191 2.74 -1.34 18.60
C HIS A 191 2.90 -1.94 17.20
N VAL A 192 3.26 -3.22 17.13
CA VAL A 192 3.53 -3.87 15.85
C VAL A 192 2.29 -3.87 15.00
N MET A 193 1.15 -4.41 15.47
CA MET A 193 -0.10 -4.48 14.70
C MET A 193 -0.74 -3.10 14.47
N ASP A 194 -0.13 -2.31 13.60
CA ASP A 194 -0.55 -0.98 13.19
C ASP A 194 -1.14 -1.01 11.78
N ARG A 195 -2.46 -0.86 11.66
CA ARG A 195 -3.15 -0.88 10.36
C ARG A 195 -2.80 0.31 9.45
N SER A 196 -2.18 1.37 9.97
CA SER A 196 -1.67 2.45 9.14
C SER A 196 -0.32 2.14 8.51
N ASN A 197 0.38 1.11 8.99
CA ASN A 197 1.57 0.62 8.30
C ASN A 197 1.15 -0.17 7.04
N PRO A 198 1.58 0.25 5.83
CA PRO A 198 1.28 -0.42 4.57
C PRO A 198 1.54 -1.93 4.55
N SER A 199 2.61 -2.37 5.19
CA SER A 199 2.99 -3.79 5.19
C SER A 199 2.01 -4.63 6.00
N LEU A 200 1.45 -4.08 7.08
CA LEU A 200 0.55 -4.78 7.98
C LEU A 200 -0.91 -4.73 7.58
N GLN A 201 -1.27 -3.86 6.61
CA GLN A 201 -2.61 -3.81 6.06
C GLN A 201 -3.07 -5.15 5.49
N VAL A 202 -2.16 -5.96 4.93
CA VAL A 202 -2.52 -7.29 4.43
C VAL A 202 -2.99 -8.21 5.55
N GLN A 203 -2.24 -8.25 6.67
CA GLN A 203 -2.65 -8.98 7.85
C GLN A 203 -3.96 -8.40 8.41
N TYR A 204 -4.05 -7.07 8.55
CA TYR A 204 -5.27 -6.42 9.06
C TYR A 204 -6.50 -6.73 8.21
N ARG A 205 -6.38 -6.73 6.88
CA ARG A 205 -7.46 -7.11 5.97
C ARG A 205 -7.82 -8.59 6.12
N LYS A 206 -6.83 -9.46 6.33
CA LYS A 206 -7.02 -10.91 6.48
C LYS A 206 -7.77 -11.26 7.76
N ILE A 207 -7.41 -10.64 8.89
CA ILE A 207 -7.87 -11.08 10.23
C ILE A 207 -8.46 -9.98 11.12
N GLY A 208 -8.42 -8.71 10.70
CA GLY A 208 -8.83 -7.57 11.52
C GLY A 208 -7.91 -7.32 12.72
N PRO A 209 -8.36 -6.53 13.72
CA PRO A 209 -7.67 -6.34 14.99
C PRO A 209 -7.89 -7.54 15.92
N ASN A 210 -7.48 -8.73 15.49
CA ASN A 210 -7.75 -9.97 16.21
C ASN A 210 -7.02 -10.01 17.56
N ARG A 211 -7.78 -10.12 18.66
CA ARG A 211 -7.27 -10.12 20.04
C ARG A 211 -6.59 -11.43 20.46
N SER A 212 -6.71 -12.49 19.67
CA SER A 212 -6.13 -13.81 19.95
C SER A 212 -4.83 -14.05 19.20
N VAL A 213 -4.29 -13.04 18.50
CA VAL A 213 -3.08 -13.12 17.69
C VAL A 213 -1.98 -12.25 18.29
N LEU A 214 -0.81 -12.84 18.49
CA LEU A 214 0.41 -12.12 18.81
C LEU A 214 1.07 -11.65 17.51
N THR A 215 1.37 -10.37 17.38
CA THR A 215 2.14 -9.82 16.27
C THR A 215 3.38 -9.13 16.82
N SER A 216 4.56 -9.52 16.35
CA SER A 216 5.84 -8.97 16.79
C SER A 216 6.75 -8.67 15.60
N ASP A 217 7.75 -7.81 15.81
CA ASP A 217 8.84 -7.58 14.87
C ASP A 217 10.10 -8.26 15.40
N ARG A 218 10.85 -8.97 14.54
CA ARG A 218 12.12 -9.59 14.93
C ARG A 218 13.07 -8.55 15.52
N ILE A 219 13.19 -7.41 14.83
CA ILE A 219 14.00 -6.28 15.26
C ILE A 219 13.04 -5.14 15.59
N PRO A 220 12.65 -4.94 16.87
CA PRO A 220 11.66 -3.95 17.27
C PRO A 220 12.22 -2.52 17.32
N ILE A 221 13.16 -2.21 16.43
CA ILE A 221 13.84 -0.91 16.29
C ILE A 221 13.37 -0.29 14.97
N ARG A 222 12.76 0.90 15.04
CA ARG A 222 12.35 1.59 13.82
C ARG A 222 13.54 1.96 12.96
N LYS A 223 13.37 1.74 11.66
CA LYS A 223 14.32 2.15 10.64
C LYS A 223 13.61 2.64 9.39
N ALA A 224 14.23 3.56 8.65
CA ALA A 224 13.75 3.87 7.32
C ALA A 224 13.75 2.59 6.47
N TYR A 225 12.78 2.45 5.57
CA TYR A 225 12.79 1.33 4.66
C TYR A 225 14.08 1.35 3.80
N SER A 226 14.75 0.21 3.74
CA SER A 226 15.94 0.02 2.90
C SER A 226 16.01 -1.44 2.43
N PRO A 227 16.32 -1.72 1.15
CA PRO A 227 16.62 -3.07 0.67
C PRO A 227 17.92 -3.61 1.28
N ARG A 228 18.74 -2.72 1.84
CA ARG A 228 19.96 -3.04 2.58
C ARG A 228 19.74 -2.92 4.09
N ALA A 229 18.50 -2.96 4.58
CA ALA A 229 18.20 -2.81 6.00
C ALA A 229 19.03 -3.76 6.86
N SER A 230 19.24 -5.00 6.42
CA SER A 230 20.10 -5.98 7.10
C SER A 230 21.56 -5.51 7.22
N GLU A 231 22.15 -4.97 6.16
CA GLU A 231 23.51 -4.40 6.18
C GLU A 231 23.59 -3.14 7.05
N GLU A 232 22.54 -2.32 7.02
CA GLU A 232 22.49 -1.10 7.80
C GLU A 232 22.27 -1.39 9.29
N PHE A 233 21.52 -2.44 9.64
CA PHE A 233 21.40 -2.93 11.00
C PHE A 233 22.73 -3.50 11.49
N SER A 234 23.42 -4.29 10.66
CA SER A 234 24.74 -4.82 11.02
C SER A 234 25.82 -3.75 11.16
N SER A 235 25.58 -2.55 10.63
CA SER A 235 26.44 -1.39 10.85
C SER A 235 26.24 -0.69 12.22
N LEU A 236 25.21 -1.06 12.98
CA LEU A 236 25.00 -0.49 14.32
C LEU A 236 26.12 -0.92 15.30
N PRO A 237 26.57 -0.02 16.19
CA PRO A 237 27.45 -0.41 17.27
C PRO A 237 26.83 -1.53 18.13
N ASN A 238 27.63 -2.54 18.49
CA ASN A 238 27.19 -3.71 19.26
C ASN A 238 26.10 -4.56 18.57
N TRP A 239 26.01 -4.55 17.23
CA TRP A 239 24.99 -5.30 16.49
C TRP A 239 24.85 -6.75 16.96
N ASP A 240 25.95 -7.49 17.12
CA ASP A 240 25.90 -8.90 17.57
C ASP A 240 25.10 -9.09 18.87
N LYS A 241 25.26 -8.16 19.83
CA LYS A 241 24.53 -8.19 21.11
C LYS A 241 23.08 -7.73 20.97
N ILE A 242 22.82 -6.79 20.06
CA ILE A 242 21.47 -6.31 19.73
C ILE A 242 20.68 -7.45 19.07
N GLU A 243 21.26 -8.09 18.07
CA GLU A 243 20.67 -9.21 17.35
C GLU A 243 20.41 -10.38 18.28
N GLU A 244 21.38 -10.76 19.12
CA GLU A 244 21.20 -11.81 20.12
C GLU A 244 20.05 -11.50 21.08
N ALA A 245 19.97 -10.26 21.60
CA ALA A 245 18.89 -9.84 22.48
C ALA A 245 17.52 -9.88 21.77
N CYS A 246 17.46 -9.46 20.50
CA CYS A 246 16.25 -9.47 19.68
C CYS A 246 15.79 -10.91 19.39
N LEU A 247 16.71 -11.80 18.97
CA LEU A 247 16.42 -13.20 18.72
C LEU A 247 15.97 -13.93 19.99
N LYS A 248 16.63 -13.68 21.13
CA LYS A 248 16.20 -14.24 22.41
C LYS A 248 14.80 -13.76 22.78
N PHE A 249 14.54 -12.46 22.70
CA PHE A 249 13.23 -11.89 23.00
C PHE A 249 12.13 -12.51 22.11
N GLN A 250 12.37 -12.64 20.81
CA GLN A 250 11.40 -13.30 19.92
C GLN A 250 11.20 -14.78 20.24
N ARG A 251 12.29 -15.52 20.52
CA ARG A 251 12.19 -16.94 20.87
C ARG A 251 11.34 -17.13 22.12
N ASP A 252 11.57 -16.30 23.14
CA ASP A 252 10.79 -16.31 24.38
C ASP A 252 9.30 -16.05 24.10
N LEU A 253 8.97 -15.07 23.26
CA LEU A 253 7.58 -14.79 22.87
C LEU A 253 6.94 -15.93 22.08
N ASN A 254 7.65 -16.44 21.06
CA ASN A 254 7.14 -17.44 20.13
C ASN A 254 6.92 -18.80 20.80
N ALA A 255 7.66 -19.12 21.86
CA ALA A 255 7.58 -20.40 22.57
C ALA A 255 6.19 -20.72 23.15
N HIS A 256 5.31 -19.71 23.25
CA HIS A 256 3.98 -19.81 23.84
C HIS A 256 2.84 -20.00 22.84
N SER A 257 3.09 -19.87 21.54
CA SER A 257 2.05 -19.99 20.51
C SER A 257 2.16 -21.32 19.75
N PRO A 258 1.07 -22.11 19.62
CA PRO A 258 1.12 -23.40 18.91
C PRO A 258 1.32 -23.23 17.39
N PHE A 259 0.88 -22.11 16.82
CA PHE A 259 1.10 -21.76 15.42
C PHE A 259 1.94 -20.49 15.31
N LEU A 260 2.92 -20.49 14.41
CA LEU A 260 3.81 -19.35 14.16
C LEU A 260 3.92 -19.09 12.65
N ILE A 261 3.68 -17.86 12.21
CA ILE A 261 3.98 -17.41 10.85
C ILE A 261 5.22 -16.51 10.91
N VAL A 262 6.31 -16.89 10.23
CA VAL A 262 7.49 -16.05 10.04
C VAL A 262 7.42 -15.35 8.69
N VAL A 263 7.49 -14.02 8.70
CA VAL A 263 7.24 -13.18 7.52
C VAL A 263 8.55 -12.53 7.05
N GLY A 264 8.94 -12.80 5.81
CA GLY A 264 10.13 -12.24 5.16
C GLY A 264 11.34 -13.18 5.12
N THR A 265 12.24 -12.92 4.17
CA THR A 265 13.42 -13.75 3.89
C THR A 265 14.34 -13.86 5.11
N GLU A 266 14.62 -12.74 5.75
CA GLU A 266 15.53 -12.66 6.89
C GLU A 266 15.01 -13.42 8.10
N ASN A 267 13.70 -13.38 8.33
CA ASN A 267 13.06 -14.16 9.38
C ASN A 267 13.06 -15.65 9.06
N ASN A 268 12.84 -16.03 7.79
CA ASN A 268 12.93 -17.42 7.35
C ASN A 268 14.35 -17.97 7.51
N SER A 269 15.39 -17.21 7.14
CA SER A 269 16.78 -17.63 7.33
C SER A 269 17.17 -17.78 8.81
N ALA A 270 16.49 -17.07 9.71
CA ALA A 270 16.71 -17.14 11.15
C ALA A 270 15.71 -18.04 11.89
N VAL A 271 14.87 -18.81 11.18
CA VAL A 271 13.72 -19.52 11.77
C VAL A 271 14.10 -20.44 12.93
N GLU A 272 15.23 -21.15 12.83
CA GLU A 272 15.72 -22.05 13.89
C GLU A 272 16.11 -21.29 15.16
N HIS A 273 16.51 -20.01 15.04
CA HIS A 273 16.81 -19.15 16.18
C HIS A 273 15.56 -18.48 16.78
N LEU A 274 14.43 -18.49 16.06
CA LEU A 274 13.15 -17.92 16.50
C LEU A 274 12.25 -18.92 17.24
N VAL A 275 12.66 -20.19 17.31
CA VAL A 275 11.86 -21.30 17.82
C VAL A 275 12.55 -21.94 19.02
N GLU A 276 11.80 -22.16 20.09
CA GLU A 276 12.30 -22.84 21.30
C GLU A 276 12.09 -24.35 21.20
N VAL A 277 13.16 -25.10 20.93
CA VAL A 277 13.10 -26.55 20.81
C VAL A 277 13.14 -27.20 22.21
N GLY A 278 14.16 -26.92 23.01
CA GLY A 278 14.40 -27.62 24.28
C GLY A 278 15.00 -29.02 24.09
N PRO A 279 15.46 -29.68 25.16
CA PRO A 279 16.25 -30.91 25.07
C PRO A 279 15.46 -32.14 24.60
N ASP A 280 14.16 -32.22 24.90
CA ASP A 280 13.31 -33.39 24.62
C ASP A 280 12.59 -33.32 23.26
N TYR A 281 12.79 -32.23 22.53
CA TYR A 281 12.14 -31.97 21.26
C TYR A 281 13.14 -31.95 20.12
N GLU A 282 12.63 -32.17 18.92
CA GLU A 282 13.35 -32.05 17.66
C GLU A 282 12.57 -31.17 16.68
N THR A 283 13.28 -30.69 15.67
CA THR A 283 12.73 -29.96 14.53
C THR A 283 12.67 -30.87 13.32
N VAL A 284 11.53 -30.87 12.62
CA VAL A 284 11.31 -31.64 11.40
C VAL A 284 10.73 -30.74 10.33
N TRP A 285 11.37 -30.72 9.16
CA TRP A 285 10.87 -30.04 7.97
C TRP A 285 9.94 -30.98 7.20
N VAL A 286 8.70 -30.56 6.98
CA VAL A 286 7.69 -31.31 6.22
C VAL A 286 7.43 -30.57 4.91
N PRO A 287 7.74 -31.17 3.75
CA PRO A 287 7.47 -30.59 2.45
C PRO A 287 5.97 -30.38 2.20
N ILE A 288 5.64 -29.31 1.50
CA ILE A 288 4.32 -29.02 0.96
C ILE A 288 4.41 -29.19 -0.55
N ASN A 289 3.92 -30.32 -1.06
CA ASN A 289 4.05 -30.74 -2.45
C ASN A 289 3.15 -29.91 -3.37
N LEU A 290 3.60 -28.69 -3.66
CA LEU A 290 2.94 -27.73 -4.51
C LEU A 290 3.90 -27.34 -5.63
N ASN A 291 4.05 -28.22 -6.62
CA ASN A 291 4.99 -28.15 -7.74
C ASN A 291 4.96 -26.84 -8.55
N THR A 292 3.93 -26.01 -8.37
CA THR A 292 3.78 -24.72 -9.02
C THR A 292 4.43 -23.57 -8.26
N VAL A 293 4.91 -23.74 -7.04
CA VAL A 293 5.36 -22.63 -6.18
C VAL A 293 6.75 -22.93 -5.63
N ALA A 294 7.63 -21.91 -5.65
CA ALA A 294 8.89 -21.93 -4.93
C ALA A 294 8.88 -20.77 -3.92
N LEU A 295 9.27 -21.05 -2.68
CA LEU A 295 9.41 -20.09 -1.62
C LEU A 295 10.90 -19.95 -1.29
N TYR A 296 11.46 -18.74 -1.42
CA TYR A 296 12.90 -18.50 -1.24
C TYR A 296 13.80 -19.41 -2.10
N ALA A 297 13.38 -19.67 -3.34
CA ALA A 297 14.04 -20.59 -4.28
C ALA A 297 14.05 -22.07 -3.84
N GLU A 298 13.30 -22.43 -2.81
CA GLU A 298 13.11 -23.81 -2.35
C GLU A 298 11.65 -24.26 -2.48
N GLU A 299 11.43 -25.56 -2.36
CA GLU A 299 10.08 -26.10 -2.20
C GLU A 299 9.45 -25.60 -0.89
N PRO A 300 8.17 -25.18 -0.89
CA PRO A 300 7.50 -24.78 0.34
C PRO A 300 7.50 -25.90 1.36
N LYS A 301 7.79 -25.57 2.62
CA LYS A 301 7.89 -26.54 3.73
C LYS A 301 7.40 -25.90 5.02
N ILE A 302 6.92 -26.73 5.93
CA ILE A 302 6.56 -26.34 7.30
C ILE A 302 7.60 -26.92 8.27
N LEU A 303 7.95 -26.15 9.29
CA LEU A 303 8.81 -26.63 10.38
C LEU A 303 7.93 -27.06 11.54
N ILE A 304 8.10 -28.29 12.00
CA ILE A 304 7.38 -28.87 13.13
C ILE A 304 8.35 -29.06 14.29
N VAL A 305 7.99 -28.55 15.46
CA VAL A 305 8.64 -28.88 16.72
C VAL A 305 7.83 -29.99 17.39
N ARG A 306 8.46 -31.14 17.63
CA ARG A 306 7.78 -32.30 18.24
C ARG A 306 8.67 -33.01 19.24
N HIS A 307 8.05 -33.73 20.18
CA HIS A 307 8.76 -34.54 21.16
C HIS A 307 9.46 -35.72 20.47
N LYS A 308 10.73 -35.98 20.82
CA LYS A 308 11.56 -37.03 20.19
C LYS A 308 10.95 -38.42 20.27
N ASP A 309 10.51 -38.81 21.48
CA ASP A 309 10.01 -40.17 21.70
C ASP A 309 8.55 -40.40 21.27
N THR A 310 7.68 -39.41 21.48
CA THR A 310 6.23 -39.58 21.25
C THR A 310 5.76 -39.06 19.90
N GLY A 311 6.58 -38.26 19.22
CA GLY A 311 6.18 -37.54 18.00
C GLY A 311 5.13 -36.45 18.23
N ALA A 312 4.71 -36.20 19.48
CA ALA A 312 3.68 -35.22 19.80
C ALA A 312 4.13 -33.82 19.39
N ILE A 313 3.35 -33.17 18.52
CA ILE A 313 3.62 -31.82 18.03
C ILE A 313 3.40 -30.81 19.15
N ARG A 314 4.37 -29.92 19.33
CA ARG A 314 4.32 -28.77 20.24
C ARG A 314 3.98 -27.49 19.48
N GLN A 315 4.60 -27.29 18.31
CA GLN A 315 4.48 -26.06 17.54
C GLN A 315 4.63 -26.33 16.04
N MET A 316 3.89 -25.59 15.22
CA MET A 316 4.02 -25.56 13.76
C MET A 316 4.40 -24.15 13.30
N VAL A 317 5.42 -24.08 12.44
CA VAL A 317 6.01 -22.83 11.95
C VAL A 317 5.89 -22.78 10.43
N PHE A 318 5.34 -21.67 9.94
CA PHE A 318 5.01 -21.43 8.53
C PHE A 318 5.77 -20.22 8.02
N SER A 319 6.37 -20.34 6.84
CA SER A 319 7.10 -19.25 6.22
C SER A 319 6.23 -18.53 5.19
N SER A 320 6.16 -17.21 5.28
CA SER A 320 5.46 -16.33 4.34
C SER A 320 6.42 -15.27 3.81
N PHE A 321 6.26 -14.86 2.55
CA PHE A 321 6.92 -13.65 2.08
C PHE A 321 6.37 -12.44 2.81
N HIS A 322 7.22 -11.42 2.94
CA HIS A 322 6.80 -10.11 3.38
C HIS A 322 5.77 -9.56 2.39
N SER A 323 4.70 -8.92 2.89
CA SER A 323 3.66 -8.34 2.02
C SER A 323 4.24 -7.39 0.97
N GLN A 324 5.36 -6.77 1.32
CA GLN A 324 6.12 -5.89 0.45
C GLN A 324 6.71 -6.52 -0.80
N THR A 325 7.00 -7.83 -0.79
CA THR A 325 7.40 -8.56 -2.00
C THR A 325 6.36 -8.41 -3.10
N PHE A 326 5.08 -8.35 -2.73
CA PHE A 326 3.95 -8.19 -3.66
C PHE A 326 3.68 -6.73 -4.07
N TYR A 327 4.32 -5.76 -3.40
CA TYR A 327 4.31 -4.36 -3.85
C TYR A 327 5.27 -4.15 -5.03
N TYR A 328 6.45 -4.77 -4.99
CA TYR A 328 7.58 -4.36 -5.83
C TYR A 328 7.94 -5.33 -6.95
N SER A 329 7.52 -6.58 -6.84
CA SER A 329 7.83 -7.60 -7.85
C SER A 329 6.67 -7.76 -8.82
N ALA A 330 6.96 -8.13 -10.07
CA ALA A 330 5.92 -8.59 -10.99
C ALA A 330 5.18 -9.75 -10.31
N PRO A 331 3.85 -9.67 -10.16
CA PRO A 331 3.13 -10.65 -9.37
C PRO A 331 3.18 -12.02 -10.05
N ILE A 332 3.69 -13.03 -9.34
CA ILE A 332 3.60 -14.42 -9.78
C ILE A 332 2.29 -14.98 -9.21
N PRO A 333 1.23 -15.21 -10.01
CA PRO A 333 -0.12 -15.40 -9.49
C PRO A 333 -0.27 -16.62 -8.57
N ASN A 334 0.40 -17.72 -8.89
CA ASN A 334 0.53 -18.93 -8.08
C ASN A 334 1.17 -18.65 -6.71
N LEU A 335 2.23 -17.85 -6.65
CA LEU A 335 2.90 -17.50 -5.39
C LEU A 335 1.96 -16.67 -4.50
N VAL A 336 1.32 -15.65 -5.06
CA VAL A 336 0.36 -14.79 -4.35
C VAL A 336 -0.80 -15.63 -3.79
N ALA A 337 -1.34 -16.52 -4.62
CA ALA A 337 -2.40 -17.45 -4.24
C ALA A 337 -1.96 -18.43 -3.14
N TYR A 338 -0.71 -18.91 -3.16
CA TYR A 338 -0.16 -19.75 -2.10
C TYR A 338 -0.15 -19.02 -0.75
N HIS A 339 0.22 -17.74 -0.70
CA HIS A 339 0.16 -16.99 0.57
C HIS A 339 -1.27 -16.81 1.07
N ASP A 340 -2.23 -16.59 0.18
CA ASP A 340 -3.64 -16.57 0.57
C ASP A 340 -4.10 -17.92 1.15
N LEU A 341 -3.74 -19.04 0.50
CA LEU A 341 -4.03 -20.40 0.95
C LEU A 341 -3.37 -20.71 2.30
N LEU A 342 -2.07 -20.45 2.43
CA LEU A 342 -1.27 -20.66 3.65
C LEU A 342 -1.91 -19.95 4.84
N TRP A 343 -2.15 -18.65 4.71
CA TRP A 343 -2.76 -17.87 5.79
C TRP A 343 -4.18 -18.34 6.10
N ASN A 344 -5.00 -18.68 5.11
CA ASN A 344 -6.33 -19.22 5.36
C ASN A 344 -6.27 -20.55 6.15
N ALA A 345 -5.36 -21.45 5.77
CA ALA A 345 -5.21 -22.74 6.44
C ALA A 345 -4.74 -22.58 7.89
N VAL A 346 -3.72 -21.75 8.14
CA VAL A 346 -3.22 -21.48 9.50
C VAL A 346 -4.29 -20.85 10.38
N LEU A 347 -5.11 -19.94 9.83
CA LEU A 347 -6.22 -19.36 10.57
C LEU A 347 -7.29 -20.39 10.92
N GLU A 348 -7.62 -21.29 10.00
CA GLU A 348 -8.53 -22.41 10.32
C GLU A 348 -7.93 -23.39 11.34
N PHE A 349 -6.63 -23.70 11.25
CA PHE A 349 -5.93 -24.52 12.25
C PHE A 349 -6.02 -23.91 13.65
N ALA A 350 -5.88 -22.59 13.73
CA ALA A 350 -5.96 -21.81 14.95
C ALA A 350 -7.41 -21.52 15.41
N GLY A 351 -8.43 -21.94 14.66
CA GLY A 351 -9.83 -21.62 14.95
C GLY A 351 -10.17 -20.12 14.86
N LEU A 352 -9.41 -19.36 14.08
CA LEU A 352 -9.56 -17.91 13.91
C LEU A 352 -10.45 -17.57 12.72
N TYR A 353 -11.21 -16.49 12.86
CA TYR A 353 -12.05 -15.98 11.78
C TYR A 353 -11.22 -15.41 10.62
N ILE A 354 -11.56 -15.81 9.40
CA ILE A 354 -10.96 -15.28 8.17
C ILE A 354 -11.86 -14.15 7.64
N ARG A 355 -11.44 -12.90 7.84
CA ARG A 355 -12.17 -11.72 7.33
C ARG A 355 -12.07 -11.61 5.80
N SER A 356 -10.91 -11.90 5.24
CA SER A 356 -10.69 -11.89 3.79
C SER A 356 -9.87 -13.09 3.34
N GLN A 357 -10.43 -13.88 2.42
CA GLN A 357 -9.79 -15.10 1.93
C GLN A 357 -8.72 -14.83 0.88
N ASN A 358 -8.71 -13.64 0.26
CA ASN A 358 -7.87 -13.27 -0.87
C ASN A 358 -7.13 -11.94 -0.64
N SER A 359 -6.70 -11.65 0.59
CA SER A 359 -6.01 -10.39 0.95
C SER A 359 -4.79 -10.09 0.10
N PHE A 360 -3.93 -11.09 -0.14
CA PHE A 360 -2.71 -10.92 -0.95
C PHE A 360 -3.06 -10.72 -2.43
N THR A 361 -4.01 -11.49 -2.95
CA THR A 361 -4.48 -11.34 -4.33
C THR A 361 -5.12 -9.98 -4.57
N THR A 362 -5.94 -9.51 -3.63
CA THR A 362 -6.59 -8.20 -3.71
C THR A 362 -5.56 -7.08 -3.68
N LEU A 363 -4.51 -7.22 -2.87
CA LEU A 363 -3.40 -6.27 -2.85
C LEU A 363 -2.78 -6.12 -4.24
N VAL A 364 -2.33 -7.22 -4.84
CA VAL A 364 -1.69 -7.22 -6.16
C VAL A 364 -2.59 -6.59 -7.22
N ARG A 365 -3.87 -6.96 -7.27
CA ARG A 365 -4.83 -6.43 -8.25
C ARG A 365 -5.08 -4.93 -8.08
N ALA A 366 -5.01 -4.41 -6.85
CA ALA A 366 -5.13 -2.98 -6.61
C ALA A 366 -3.93 -2.21 -7.16
N LEU A 367 -2.74 -2.82 -7.16
CA LEU A 367 -1.52 -2.23 -7.71
C LEU A 367 -1.49 -2.25 -9.24
N GLU A 368 -1.94 -3.34 -9.87
CA GLU A 368 -2.06 -3.44 -11.34
C GLU A 368 -2.94 -2.33 -11.94
N LYS A 369 -3.94 -1.85 -11.19
CA LYS A 369 -4.85 -0.79 -11.62
C LYS A 369 -4.28 0.62 -11.49
N LYS A 370 -3.21 0.82 -10.73
CA LYS A 370 -2.63 2.16 -10.55
C LYS A 370 -1.53 2.38 -11.60
N PRO A 371 -1.63 3.42 -12.47
CA PRO A 371 -0.53 3.76 -13.36
C PRO A 371 0.71 4.02 -12.51
N HIS A 372 1.83 3.39 -12.85
CA HIS A 372 3.11 3.51 -12.14
C HIS A 372 3.57 4.98 -12.11
N TYR A 373 3.11 5.74 -11.13
CA TYR A 373 3.46 7.13 -10.95
C TYR A 373 4.81 7.20 -10.23
N ARG A 374 5.89 7.05 -10.99
CA ARG A 374 7.26 7.15 -10.51
C ARG A 374 7.64 8.63 -10.38
N GLY A 375 7.94 9.12 -9.17
CA GLY A 375 8.61 10.43 -9.02
C GLY A 375 8.15 11.39 -7.92
N GLY A 376 7.43 10.95 -6.88
CA GLY A 376 6.92 11.82 -5.80
C GLY A 376 7.17 11.35 -4.37
N GLY A 377 7.79 10.19 -4.15
CA GLY A 377 7.81 9.50 -2.85
C GLY A 377 8.40 10.32 -1.73
N MET A 378 9.63 10.80 -1.91
CA MET A 378 10.36 11.53 -0.87
C MET A 378 9.65 12.83 -0.49
N ILE A 379 9.09 13.54 -1.47
CA ILE A 379 8.27 14.74 -1.23
C ILE A 379 7.01 14.39 -0.44
N LYS A 380 6.28 13.34 -0.86
CA LYS A 380 5.10 12.85 -0.12
C LYS A 380 5.44 12.41 1.30
N THR A 381 6.54 11.69 1.50
CA THR A 381 7.03 11.28 2.82
C THR A 381 7.34 12.48 3.69
N ALA A 382 8.04 13.50 3.17
CA ALA A 382 8.31 14.71 3.95
C ALA A 382 7.02 15.48 4.26
N ILE A 383 6.06 15.55 3.34
CA ILE A 383 4.76 16.16 3.60
C ILE A 383 4.00 15.38 4.67
N TYR A 384 3.95 14.05 4.55
CA TYR A 384 3.30 13.17 5.52
C TYR A 384 3.90 13.38 6.92
N LEU A 385 5.21 13.27 7.06
CA LEU A 385 5.91 13.49 8.32
C LEU A 385 5.69 14.92 8.83
N ARG A 386 5.66 15.93 7.96
CA ARG A 386 5.40 17.31 8.39
C ARG A 386 3.96 17.52 8.86
N SER A 387 2.98 16.92 8.18
CA SER A 387 1.59 16.92 8.62
C SER A 387 1.47 16.25 9.98
N LYS A 388 2.21 15.16 10.22
CA LYS A 388 2.28 14.49 11.51
C LYS A 388 2.85 15.36 12.62
N GLU A 389 3.97 16.02 12.38
CA GLU A 389 4.53 17.00 13.34
C GLU A 389 3.50 18.07 13.75
N LEU A 390 2.72 18.56 12.79
CA LEU A 390 1.70 19.58 13.02
C LEU A 390 0.48 19.05 13.78
N GLN A 391 -0.03 17.88 13.37
CA GLN A 391 -1.20 17.24 13.98
C GLN A 391 -0.93 16.81 15.42
N GLU A 392 0.22 16.20 15.65
CA GLU A 392 0.59 15.61 16.95
C GLU A 392 1.39 16.58 17.82
N LYS A 393 1.60 17.82 17.35
CA LYS A 393 2.35 18.89 18.05
C LYS A 393 3.73 18.43 18.52
N MET A 394 4.39 17.62 17.71
CA MET A 394 5.72 17.05 17.95
C MET A 394 6.68 17.45 16.84
N VAL A 395 7.97 17.21 17.07
CA VAL A 395 9.02 17.38 16.07
C VAL A 395 9.82 16.09 16.01
N PHE A 396 10.07 15.59 14.80
CA PHE A 396 10.94 14.42 14.63
C PHE A 396 12.39 14.82 14.97
N PRO A 397 13.12 14.03 15.78
CA PRO A 397 14.53 14.27 16.06
C PRO A 397 15.35 14.32 14.78
N GLU A 398 16.39 15.18 14.77
CA GLU A 398 17.24 15.35 13.59
C GLU A 398 17.79 14.04 13.06
N ARG A 399 18.21 13.13 13.96
CA ARG A 399 18.73 11.81 13.62
C ARG A 399 17.74 11.01 12.76
N VAL A 400 16.47 10.99 13.14
CA VAL A 400 15.42 10.26 12.41
C VAL A 400 15.17 10.88 11.04
N VAL A 401 15.08 12.22 10.99
CA VAL A 401 14.88 12.91 9.71
C VAL A 401 16.08 12.76 8.79
N ARG A 402 17.31 12.77 9.33
CA ARG A 402 18.53 12.48 8.59
C ARG A 402 18.60 11.06 8.11
N GLU A 403 18.10 10.09 8.88
CA GLU A 403 18.04 8.70 8.43
C GLU A 403 17.05 8.54 7.27
N ILE A 404 15.84 9.11 7.39
CA ILE A 404 14.81 9.05 6.34
C ILE A 404 15.25 9.81 5.07
N PHE A 405 15.87 10.98 5.22
CA PHE A 405 16.27 11.85 4.11
C PHE A 405 17.79 11.91 3.93
N LYS A 406 18.50 10.80 4.19
CA LYS A 406 19.97 10.71 4.19
C LYS A 406 20.59 11.35 2.95
N LYS A 407 20.14 10.93 1.77
CA LYS A 407 20.60 11.48 0.48
C LYS A 407 20.40 13.00 0.38
N ALA A 408 19.27 13.53 0.84
CA ALA A 408 19.02 14.96 0.80
C ALA A 408 19.98 15.71 1.75
N PHE A 409 20.29 15.17 2.93
CA PHE A 409 21.27 15.77 3.83
C PHE A 409 22.72 15.64 3.36
N GLU A 410 23.05 14.62 2.58
CA GLU A 410 24.39 14.39 2.05
C GLU A 410 24.67 15.16 0.75
N THR A 411 23.64 15.37 -0.07
CA THR A 411 23.80 15.94 -1.43
C THR A 411 23.29 17.36 -1.57
N GLU A 412 22.47 17.84 -0.63
CA GLU A 412 21.82 19.16 -0.72
C GLU A 412 22.32 20.13 0.35
N ASP A 413 22.28 21.42 0.02
CA ASP A 413 22.47 22.50 0.99
C ASP A 413 21.21 22.66 1.87
N VAL A 414 21.08 21.80 2.88
CA VAL A 414 19.96 21.82 3.81
C VAL A 414 20.09 23.02 4.76
N PRO A 415 19.16 24.00 4.73
CA PRO A 415 19.29 25.26 5.47
C PRO A 415 19.37 25.02 6.99
N PRO A 416 19.88 25.98 7.80
CA PRO A 416 19.92 25.82 9.25
C PRO A 416 18.51 25.67 9.86
N LEU A 417 18.45 25.18 11.10
CA LEU A 417 17.19 24.95 11.79
C LEU A 417 16.45 26.28 12.04
N GLY A 418 15.31 26.46 11.37
CA GLY A 418 14.49 27.66 11.48
C GLY A 418 13.58 27.70 12.71
N ARG A 419 12.72 28.72 12.81
CA ARG A 419 11.81 28.95 13.94
C ARG A 419 10.86 27.79 14.25
N SER A 420 10.49 27.00 13.24
CA SER A 420 9.64 25.82 13.41
C SER A 420 10.29 24.68 14.21
N ARG A 421 11.63 24.73 14.38
CA ARG A 421 12.46 23.66 14.94
C ARG A 421 12.32 22.30 14.23
N SER A 422 11.64 22.22 13.09
CA SER A 422 11.42 20.98 12.34
C SER A 422 12.51 20.71 11.32
N HIS A 423 13.13 19.53 11.41
CA HIS A 423 14.08 19.06 10.42
C HIS A 423 13.39 18.64 9.12
N VAL A 424 12.17 18.09 9.20
CA VAL A 424 11.37 17.73 8.02
C VAL A 424 11.05 18.98 7.19
N LYS A 425 10.74 20.11 7.86
CA LYS A 425 10.52 21.38 7.19
C LYS A 425 11.76 21.87 6.44
N ARG A 426 12.98 21.66 6.97
CA ARG A 426 14.23 22.03 6.27
C ARG A 426 14.34 21.32 4.92
N ILE A 427 13.99 20.03 4.89
CA ILE A 427 13.96 19.22 3.66
C ILE A 427 12.90 19.75 2.67
N LEU A 428 11.69 20.04 3.17
CA LEU A 428 10.64 20.65 2.33
C LEU A 428 11.07 22.01 1.77
N ASP A 429 11.79 22.82 2.55
CA ASP A 429 12.28 24.13 2.12
C ASP A 429 13.35 23.99 1.01
N VAL A 430 14.21 22.96 1.07
CA VAL A 430 15.17 22.63 -0.02
C VAL A 430 14.43 22.31 -1.30
N TRP A 431 13.47 21.39 -1.27
CA TRP A 431 12.73 21.01 -2.48
C TRP A 431 11.82 22.12 -2.99
N THR A 432 11.26 22.94 -2.10
CA THR A 432 10.54 24.15 -2.49
C THR A 432 11.45 25.12 -3.23
N ARG A 433 12.69 25.33 -2.74
CA ARG A 433 13.69 26.16 -3.42
C ARG A 433 14.06 25.59 -4.79
N LYS A 434 14.32 24.28 -4.89
CA LYS A 434 14.59 23.62 -6.18
C LYS A 434 13.44 23.74 -7.15
N GLY A 435 12.20 23.57 -6.67
CA GLY A 435 10.99 23.77 -7.45
C GLY A 435 10.92 25.19 -8.00
N ARG A 436 11.14 26.20 -7.14
CA ARG A 436 11.18 27.62 -7.55
C ARG A 436 12.31 27.91 -8.53
N MET A 437 13.50 27.36 -8.34
CA MET A 437 14.63 27.54 -9.27
C MET A 437 14.34 26.91 -10.64
N THR A 438 13.75 25.70 -10.63
CA THR A 438 13.30 25.04 -11.87
C THR A 438 12.23 25.88 -12.57
N GLN A 439 11.29 26.45 -11.81
CA GLN A 439 10.27 27.35 -12.33
C GLN A 439 10.81 28.72 -12.81
N ALA A 440 11.92 29.18 -12.25
CA ALA A 440 12.58 30.41 -12.66
C ALA A 440 13.47 30.21 -13.90
N ALA A 441 13.97 28.99 -14.14
CA ALA A 441 14.77 28.67 -15.31
C ALA A 441 13.92 28.71 -16.60
N SER A 442 14.34 29.47 -17.61
CA SER A 442 13.63 29.52 -18.89
C SER A 442 13.57 28.12 -19.54
N GLY A 443 12.36 27.60 -19.76
CA GLY A 443 12.14 26.34 -20.47
C GLY A 443 11.54 25.19 -19.65
N TRP A 444 11.33 25.31 -18.34
CA TRP A 444 10.61 24.25 -17.60
C TRP A 444 9.17 24.03 -18.11
N ARG A 445 8.54 25.09 -18.62
CA ARG A 445 7.22 25.04 -19.30
C ARG A 445 7.27 24.27 -20.63
N ASN A 446 8.46 24.03 -21.18
CA ASN A 446 8.66 23.22 -22.39
C ASN A 446 8.87 21.74 -22.08
N PHE A 447 8.91 21.33 -20.81
CA PHE A 447 8.91 19.90 -20.50
C PHE A 447 7.60 19.27 -21.01
N PRO A 448 7.67 18.18 -21.81
CA PRO A 448 6.48 17.56 -22.41
C PRO A 448 5.39 17.20 -21.39
N SER A 449 5.78 16.75 -20.20
CA SER A 449 4.86 16.42 -19.10
C SER A 449 4.13 17.65 -18.56
N MET A 450 4.82 18.77 -18.38
CA MET A 450 4.23 20.03 -17.90
C MET A 450 3.37 20.69 -18.98
N ARG A 451 3.81 20.70 -20.24
CA ARG A 451 3.01 21.20 -21.36
C ARG A 451 1.70 20.42 -21.50
N THR A 452 1.77 19.09 -21.45
CA THR A 452 0.58 18.22 -21.49
C THR A 452 -0.36 18.50 -20.31
N HIS A 453 0.18 18.69 -19.10
CA HIS A 453 -0.63 18.98 -17.91
C HIS A 453 -1.30 20.36 -17.98
N TYR A 454 -0.57 21.41 -18.37
CA TYR A 454 -1.13 22.76 -18.58
C TYR A 454 -2.13 22.80 -19.73
N ASP A 455 -1.86 22.10 -20.84
CA ASP A 455 -2.81 21.98 -21.95
C ASP A 455 -4.09 21.27 -21.51
N ILE A 456 -4.00 20.26 -20.65
CA ILE A 456 -5.16 19.57 -20.08
C ILE A 456 -5.91 20.48 -19.11
N MET A 457 -5.21 21.19 -18.20
CA MET A 457 -5.84 22.13 -17.25
C MET A 457 -6.52 23.28 -17.98
N ALA A 458 -5.86 23.89 -18.97
CA ALA A 458 -6.42 24.95 -19.80
C ALA A 458 -7.64 24.46 -20.61
N LYS A 459 -7.60 23.22 -21.14
CA LYS A 459 -8.76 22.60 -21.80
C LYS A 459 -9.91 22.36 -20.83
N ILE A 460 -9.63 21.90 -19.61
CA ILE A 460 -10.65 21.68 -18.57
C ILE A 460 -11.27 23.02 -18.17
N ASP A 461 -10.47 24.04 -17.87
CA ASP A 461 -10.96 25.37 -17.48
C ASP A 461 -11.75 26.04 -18.61
N ALA A 462 -11.27 25.96 -19.85
CA ALA A 462 -11.98 26.47 -21.03
C ALA A 462 -13.32 25.76 -21.27
N LEU A 463 -13.41 24.47 -20.97
CA LEU A 463 -14.64 23.70 -21.09
C LEU A 463 -15.62 24.01 -19.95
N TRP A 464 -15.14 24.26 -18.73
CA TRP A 464 -15.98 24.33 -17.53
C TRP A 464 -16.87 25.56 -17.45
N ASN A 465 -16.43 26.69 -17.99
CA ASN A 465 -17.22 27.92 -18.01
C ASN A 465 -18.23 27.97 -19.16
N THR A 466 -18.22 26.97 -20.05
CA THR A 466 -19.17 26.90 -21.16
C THR A 466 -20.60 26.65 -20.66
N LYS A 467 -21.57 27.19 -21.40
CA LYS A 467 -22.99 26.97 -21.16
C LYS A 467 -23.34 25.48 -21.22
N GLN A 468 -22.66 24.74 -22.10
CA GLN A 468 -22.84 23.32 -22.35
C GLN A 468 -22.43 22.48 -21.13
N VAL A 469 -21.28 22.74 -20.51
CA VAL A 469 -20.87 22.00 -19.30
C VAL A 469 -21.76 22.34 -18.11
N ARG A 470 -22.23 23.60 -17.97
CA ARG A 470 -23.22 23.96 -16.94
C ARG A 470 -24.54 23.20 -17.12
N GLN A 471 -25.05 23.11 -18.34
CA GLN A 471 -26.25 22.30 -18.65
C GLN A 471 -26.04 20.81 -18.39
N LEU A 472 -24.83 20.31 -18.65
CA LEU A 472 -24.43 18.93 -18.44
C LEU A 472 -24.33 18.58 -16.95
N LEU A 473 -23.85 19.50 -16.11
CA LEU A 473 -23.89 19.36 -14.65
C LEU A 473 -25.33 19.31 -14.13
N VAL A 474 -26.19 20.21 -14.62
CA VAL A 474 -27.62 20.17 -14.30
C VAL A 474 -28.26 18.85 -14.75
N LYS A 475 -27.86 18.29 -15.90
CA LYS A 475 -28.32 16.98 -16.38
C LYS A 475 -27.79 15.81 -15.52
N ALA A 476 -26.56 15.90 -15.02
CA ALA A 476 -25.93 14.88 -14.17
C ALA A 476 -26.54 14.81 -12.77
N ASP A 477 -26.94 15.95 -12.21
CA ASP A 477 -27.57 16.05 -10.89
C ASP A 477 -29.07 15.72 -10.90
N ARG A 478 -29.66 15.41 -12.06
CA ARG A 478 -31.07 14.98 -12.16
C ARG A 478 -31.23 13.63 -11.47
N ARG A 479 -32.18 13.55 -10.54
CA ARG A 479 -32.63 12.29 -9.93
C ARG A 479 -33.10 11.35 -11.04
N ARG A 480 -32.60 10.12 -11.05
CA ARG A 480 -33.13 9.07 -11.93
C ARG A 480 -34.50 8.65 -11.40
N ILE A 481 -35.55 9.10 -12.06
CA ILE A 481 -36.94 8.74 -11.78
C ILE A 481 -37.53 8.05 -13.00
N GLY A 482 -38.44 7.10 -12.80
CA GLY A 482 -39.13 6.42 -13.90
C GLY A 482 -40.14 7.33 -14.59
N PHE A 483 -40.54 7.00 -15.83
CA PHE A 483 -41.53 7.78 -16.60
C PHE A 483 -42.85 8.00 -15.85
N CYS A 484 -43.35 6.96 -15.17
CA CYS A 484 -44.59 7.05 -14.40
C CYS A 484 -44.46 7.97 -13.18
N GLU A 485 -43.38 7.81 -12.40
CA GLU A 485 -43.06 8.64 -11.24
C GLU A 485 -42.88 10.11 -11.65
N TRP A 486 -42.17 10.37 -12.75
CA TRP A 486 -42.05 11.71 -13.33
C TRP A 486 -43.39 12.30 -13.75
N CYS A 487 -44.27 11.52 -14.37
CA CYS A 487 -45.60 11.99 -14.76
C CYS A 487 -46.46 12.36 -13.55
N GLU A 488 -46.34 11.64 -12.43
CA GLU A 488 -47.04 11.95 -11.18
C GLU A 488 -46.51 13.24 -10.54
N GLU A 489 -45.19 13.43 -10.51
CA GLU A 489 -44.59 14.68 -10.01
C GLU A 489 -45.00 15.89 -10.84
N GLU A 490 -44.97 15.80 -12.18
CA GLU A 490 -45.34 16.90 -13.07
C GLU A 490 -46.85 17.20 -13.02
N ALA A 491 -47.69 16.18 -12.85
CA ALA A 491 -49.11 16.36 -12.59
C ALA A 491 -49.40 17.09 -11.27
N ALA A 492 -48.63 16.79 -10.22
CA ALA A 492 -48.75 17.48 -8.94
C ALA A 492 -48.30 18.96 -9.04
N ARG A 493 -47.29 19.26 -9.86
CA ARG A 493 -46.79 20.64 -10.11
C ARG A 493 -47.70 21.43 -11.03
N ASN A 494 -48.26 20.77 -12.04
CA ASN A 494 -49.14 21.37 -13.04
C ASN A 494 -50.36 20.46 -13.26
N PRO A 495 -51.51 20.79 -12.66
CA PRO A 495 -52.73 20.00 -12.82
C PRO A 495 -53.18 19.82 -14.28
N ASN A 496 -52.77 20.73 -15.18
CA ASN A 496 -53.08 20.65 -16.60
C ASN A 496 -52.18 19.66 -17.37
N PHE A 497 -51.13 19.13 -16.73
CA PHE A 497 -50.24 18.15 -17.34
C PHE A 497 -50.98 16.86 -17.73
N HIS A 498 -52.07 16.53 -17.03
CA HIS A 498 -52.97 15.43 -17.37
C HIS A 498 -53.70 15.59 -18.72
N PHE A 499 -53.72 16.79 -19.31
CA PHE A 499 -54.29 17.03 -20.64
C PHE A 499 -53.25 17.01 -21.77
N VAL A 500 -51.96 16.96 -21.45
CA VAL A 500 -50.88 16.76 -22.43
C VAL A 500 -50.98 15.33 -22.98
N SER A 501 -50.82 15.12 -24.29
CA SER A 501 -50.91 13.77 -24.86
C SER A 501 -49.81 12.86 -24.31
N LEU A 502 -50.06 11.55 -24.23
CA LEU A 502 -49.07 10.58 -23.77
C LEU A 502 -47.77 10.65 -24.60
N ARG A 503 -47.90 10.89 -25.90
CA ARG A 503 -46.77 11.04 -26.83
C ARG A 503 -45.92 12.26 -26.47
N ASP A 504 -46.56 13.41 -26.23
CA ASP A 504 -45.83 14.63 -25.88
C ASP A 504 -45.17 14.50 -24.50
N ARG A 505 -45.84 13.85 -23.53
CA ARG A 505 -45.22 13.54 -22.23
C ARG A 505 -43.99 12.66 -22.38
N LEU A 506 -44.07 11.62 -23.21
CA LEU A 506 -42.95 10.72 -23.47
C LEU A 506 -41.81 11.43 -24.19
N ASP A 507 -42.11 12.33 -25.13
CA ASP A 507 -41.12 13.13 -25.85
C ASP A 507 -40.44 14.17 -24.95
N ILE A 508 -41.16 14.75 -23.98
CA ILE A 508 -40.59 15.63 -22.95
C ILE A 508 -39.71 14.81 -22.01
N TYR A 509 -40.20 13.68 -21.50
CA TYR A 509 -39.44 12.80 -20.62
C TYR A 509 -38.14 12.31 -21.27
N ASN A 510 -38.22 11.80 -22.50
CA ASN A 510 -37.03 11.29 -23.21
C ASN A 510 -36.01 12.40 -23.49
N ARG A 511 -36.45 13.66 -23.66
CA ARG A 511 -35.58 14.82 -23.83
C ARG A 511 -34.92 15.23 -22.52
N ASP A 512 -35.69 15.26 -21.44
CA ASP A 512 -35.23 15.74 -20.14
C ASP A 512 -34.50 14.67 -19.32
N HIS A 513 -34.77 13.39 -19.58
CA HIS A 513 -34.22 12.26 -18.83
C HIS A 513 -33.36 11.36 -19.74
N ALA A 514 -32.94 11.87 -20.90
CA ALA A 514 -31.98 11.20 -21.75
C ALA A 514 -30.73 10.81 -20.94
N PRO A 515 -30.25 9.56 -21.03
CA PRO A 515 -29.01 9.19 -20.38
C PRO A 515 -27.86 10.07 -20.87
N LEU A 516 -26.85 10.22 -20.02
CA LEU A 516 -25.62 10.87 -20.42
C LEU A 516 -25.00 10.08 -21.57
N SER A 517 -24.65 10.76 -22.66
CA SER A 517 -23.86 10.14 -23.70
C SER A 517 -22.48 9.72 -23.16
N PHE A 518 -21.79 8.83 -23.89
CA PHE A 518 -20.43 8.41 -23.54
C PHE A 518 -19.48 9.59 -23.33
N PHE A 519 -19.59 10.62 -24.16
CA PHE A 519 -18.75 11.82 -24.07
C PHE A 519 -19.12 12.69 -22.86
N GLU A 520 -20.42 12.86 -22.57
CA GLU A 520 -20.88 13.61 -21.39
C GLU A 520 -20.42 12.95 -20.08
N SER A 521 -20.54 11.61 -20.02
CA SER A 521 -20.02 10.80 -18.92
C SER A 521 -18.51 10.95 -18.76
N ARG A 522 -17.76 11.02 -19.87
CA ARG A 522 -16.30 11.18 -19.85
C ARG A 522 -15.87 12.56 -19.34
N VAL A 523 -16.59 13.63 -19.70
CA VAL A 523 -16.35 14.99 -19.18
C VAL A 523 -16.65 15.07 -17.67
N LEU A 524 -17.71 14.41 -17.20
CA LEU A 524 -18.04 14.34 -15.77
C LEU A 524 -17.04 13.50 -14.97
N ASN A 525 -16.55 12.39 -15.53
CA ASN A 525 -15.51 11.59 -14.90
C ASN A 525 -14.20 12.39 -14.79
N LEU A 526 -13.82 13.14 -15.83
CA LEU A 526 -12.68 14.07 -15.74
C LEU A 526 -12.86 15.11 -14.64
N LYS A 527 -14.09 15.60 -14.41
CA LYS A 527 -14.40 16.48 -13.26
C LYS A 527 -14.28 15.78 -11.94
N ARG A 528 -14.79 14.56 -11.84
CA ARG A 528 -14.71 13.75 -10.63
C ARG A 528 -13.25 13.46 -10.30
N ASP A 529 -12.44 13.10 -11.30
CA ASP A 529 -11.02 12.86 -11.16
C ASP A 529 -10.26 14.15 -10.77
N TYR A 530 -10.63 15.31 -11.32
CA TYR A 530 -10.11 16.61 -10.90
C TYR A 530 -10.52 16.98 -9.47
N ASN A 531 -11.78 16.75 -9.10
CA ASN A 531 -12.28 17.05 -7.76
C ASN A 531 -11.76 16.06 -6.71
N ASN A 532 -11.49 14.81 -7.10
CA ASN A 532 -10.89 13.77 -6.29
C ASN A 532 -9.35 13.85 -6.28
N SER A 533 -8.76 14.73 -7.10
CA SER A 533 -7.34 15.06 -6.96
C SER A 533 -7.15 15.71 -5.58
N SER A 534 -6.19 15.16 -4.84
CA SER A 534 -5.98 15.47 -3.42
C SER A 534 -5.94 16.97 -3.14
N ASP A 535 -6.40 17.38 -1.96
CA ASP A 535 -6.38 18.75 -1.45
C ASP A 535 -4.97 19.40 -1.56
N TYR A 536 -3.93 18.58 -1.64
CA TYR A 536 -2.54 18.92 -1.97
C TYR A 536 -2.35 19.55 -3.36
N THR A 537 -2.93 18.98 -4.42
CA THR A 537 -2.84 19.52 -5.79
C THR A 537 -3.57 20.86 -5.88
N LYS A 538 -4.73 20.97 -5.20
CA LYS A 538 -5.52 22.21 -5.16
C LYS A 538 -4.87 23.31 -4.31
N ARG A 539 -4.23 22.99 -3.18
CA ARG A 539 -3.51 23.97 -2.33
C ARG A 539 -2.19 24.45 -2.93
N LEU A 540 -1.46 23.60 -3.63
CA LEU A 540 -0.26 24.02 -4.37
C LEU A 540 -0.61 25.05 -5.45
N LEU A 541 -1.80 24.95 -6.05
CA LEU A 541 -2.31 25.84 -7.09
C LEU A 541 -3.03 27.08 -6.52
N GLY A 542 -3.78 26.93 -5.42
CA GLY A 542 -4.52 28.01 -4.76
C GLY A 542 -3.63 29.08 -4.11
N HIS A 543 -2.35 28.77 -3.83
CA HIS A 543 -1.37 29.77 -3.37
C HIS A 543 -0.70 30.57 -4.51
N HIS A 544 -0.99 30.27 -5.78
CA HIS A 544 -0.29 30.85 -6.94
C HIS A 544 -1.21 31.44 -8.03
N VAL A 545 -2.52 31.57 -7.76
CA VAL A 545 -3.47 32.24 -8.66
C VAL A 545 -4.42 33.11 -7.82
N VAL A 546 -4.33 34.43 -7.97
CA VAL A 546 -5.37 35.37 -7.50
C VAL A 546 -6.08 35.90 -8.73
N TYR A 547 -7.39 35.68 -8.83
CA TYR A 547 -8.24 36.34 -9.82
C TYR A 547 -8.42 37.81 -9.42
N TYR A 548 -8.30 38.75 -10.36
CA TYR A 548 -8.79 40.12 -10.17
C TYR A 548 -9.85 40.48 -11.21
N SER A 549 -10.94 41.04 -10.68
CA SER A 549 -12.12 41.60 -11.34
C SER A 549 -13.19 40.65 -11.89
N LYS A 550 -14.45 41.07 -11.69
CA LYS A 550 -15.69 40.34 -11.98
C LYS A 550 -16.07 40.40 -13.47
N ASP A 551 -15.38 41.22 -14.26
CA ASP A 551 -15.71 41.52 -15.66
C ASP A 551 -14.69 40.95 -16.67
N THR A 552 -13.68 40.20 -16.21
CA THR A 552 -12.62 39.57 -17.05
C THR A 552 -12.19 38.19 -16.51
N PRO A 553 -12.88 37.08 -16.85
CA PRO A 553 -12.52 35.75 -16.34
C PRO A 553 -11.34 35.06 -17.08
N GLY A 554 -10.56 35.76 -17.92
CA GLY A 554 -9.61 35.12 -18.86
C GLY A 554 -8.20 35.70 -19.00
N GLY A 555 -7.81 36.78 -18.33
CA GLY A 555 -6.48 37.39 -18.50
C GLY A 555 -5.52 37.06 -17.35
N LEU A 556 -4.51 36.22 -17.59
CA LEU A 556 -3.42 35.99 -16.62
C LEU A 556 -2.36 37.09 -16.74
N ARG A 557 -2.25 37.95 -15.71
CA ARG A 557 -1.10 38.87 -15.51
C ARG A 557 -0.53 38.73 -14.10
N TRP A 558 0.71 39.17 -13.88
CA TRP A 558 1.31 39.27 -12.53
C TRP A 558 1.98 40.62 -12.29
N GLU A 559 2.04 41.03 -11.01
CA GLU A 559 2.66 42.30 -10.59
C GLU A 559 4.14 42.34 -10.99
N GLY A 560 4.53 43.37 -11.74
CA GLY A 560 5.91 43.57 -12.23
C GLY A 560 6.21 43.00 -13.62
N ASP A 561 5.21 42.59 -14.40
CA ASP A 561 5.38 42.09 -15.77
C ASP A 561 5.50 43.19 -16.86
N GLY A 562 5.41 44.46 -16.47
CA GLY A 562 5.82 45.62 -17.27
C GLY A 562 5.00 45.91 -18.53
N GLY A 563 3.77 45.38 -18.65
CA GLY A 563 2.90 45.71 -19.79
C GLY A 563 2.07 46.97 -19.57
N PRO A 564 1.53 47.57 -20.66
CA PRO A 564 0.65 48.73 -20.58
C PRO A 564 -0.63 48.42 -19.81
N GLU A 565 -1.19 49.45 -19.16
CA GLU A 565 -2.38 49.32 -18.30
C GLU A 565 -3.68 49.15 -19.09
N ASP A 566 -3.73 49.63 -20.35
CA ASP A 566 -4.88 49.53 -21.25
C ASP A 566 -4.43 48.95 -22.62
N ASP A 567 -5.23 48.07 -23.21
CA ASP A 567 -5.09 47.67 -24.63
C ASP A 567 -6.35 48.03 -25.44
N ASP A 568 -6.15 48.28 -26.72
CA ASP A 568 -7.12 48.77 -27.70
C ASP A 568 -7.53 47.69 -28.72
N PHE A 569 -7.46 46.41 -28.35
CA PHE A 569 -7.75 45.30 -29.27
C PHE A 569 -9.26 45.12 -29.52
N ASP A 570 -9.68 45.19 -30.78
CA ASP A 570 -11.09 45.02 -31.19
C ASP A 570 -11.49 43.53 -31.21
N HIS A 571 -11.91 43.05 -30.04
CA HIS A 571 -12.31 41.66 -29.82
C HIS A 571 -13.60 41.23 -30.54
N ASP A 572 -14.36 42.17 -31.11
CA ASP A 572 -15.58 41.86 -31.85
C ASP A 572 -15.30 41.55 -33.34
N ALA A 573 -14.14 41.98 -33.86
CA ALA A 573 -13.79 41.87 -35.28
C ALA A 573 -12.69 40.82 -35.59
N GLU A 574 -11.79 40.51 -34.65
CA GLU A 574 -10.62 39.65 -34.92
C GLU A 574 -10.41 38.50 -33.90
N GLU A 575 -10.07 37.31 -34.39
CA GLU A 575 -9.65 36.19 -33.53
C GLU A 575 -8.25 36.45 -32.94
N HIS A 576 -8.14 36.41 -31.62
CA HIS A 576 -6.89 36.70 -30.90
C HIS A 576 -5.79 35.66 -31.23
N PRO A 577 -4.54 36.07 -31.54
CA PRO A 577 -3.48 35.21 -32.09
C PRO A 577 -3.03 34.05 -31.18
N ALA A 578 -3.38 34.08 -29.89
CA ALA A 578 -3.10 33.01 -28.93
C ALA A 578 -4.10 31.82 -28.98
N VAL A 579 -5.23 31.97 -29.70
CA VAL A 579 -6.24 30.91 -29.91
C VAL A 579 -6.33 30.58 -31.40
N PHE A 580 -5.23 30.09 -31.97
CA PHE A 580 -5.22 29.66 -33.37
C PHE A 580 -5.83 28.26 -33.52
N LEU A 581 -7.15 28.18 -33.75
CA LEU A 581 -7.89 26.93 -34.00
C LEU A 581 -7.65 26.34 -35.42
N GLY A 582 -6.73 26.92 -36.20
CA GLY A 582 -6.46 26.60 -37.61
C GLY A 582 -6.10 25.14 -37.92
N ASN A 583 -5.48 24.44 -36.98
CA ASN A 583 -4.93 23.11 -37.26
C ASN A 583 -5.87 21.94 -36.89
N VAL A 584 -7.03 22.21 -36.28
CA VAL A 584 -7.88 21.16 -35.68
C VAL A 584 -9.30 21.16 -36.24
N LEU A 585 -9.78 22.30 -36.74
CA LEU A 585 -11.14 22.44 -37.28
C LEU A 585 -11.10 22.82 -38.75
N THR A 586 -11.78 22.04 -39.59
CA THR A 586 -12.00 22.42 -40.99
C THR A 586 -12.80 23.73 -41.05
N ASN A 587 -12.60 24.55 -42.09
CA ASN A 587 -13.32 25.82 -42.25
C ASN A 587 -14.85 25.63 -42.19
N LYS A 588 -15.36 24.47 -42.62
CA LYS A 588 -16.77 24.08 -42.50
C LYS A 588 -17.23 23.89 -41.06
N ARG A 589 -16.39 23.34 -40.17
CA ARG A 589 -16.67 23.17 -38.73
C ARG A 589 -16.60 24.49 -37.97
N LYS A 590 -15.67 25.37 -38.35
CA LYS A 590 -15.56 26.73 -37.79
C LYS A 590 -16.82 27.57 -38.10
N ARG A 591 -17.19 27.63 -39.37
CA ARG A 591 -18.37 28.38 -39.83
C ARG A 591 -19.66 27.87 -39.17
N ARG A 592 -19.82 26.54 -39.07
CA ARG A 592 -20.98 25.95 -38.40
C ARG A 592 -21.06 26.28 -36.91
N PHE A 593 -19.94 26.23 -36.20
CA PHE A 593 -19.91 26.57 -34.79
C PHE A 593 -20.25 28.04 -34.55
N GLN A 594 -19.74 28.94 -35.41
CA GLN A 594 -20.09 30.35 -35.40
C GLN A 594 -21.60 30.58 -35.66
N GLU A 595 -22.20 29.80 -36.56
CA GLU A 595 -23.62 29.93 -36.92
C GLU A 595 -24.60 29.25 -35.94
N THR A 596 -24.18 28.19 -35.26
CA THR A 596 -25.10 27.30 -34.51
C THR A 596 -24.70 27.04 -33.05
N GLY A 597 -23.51 27.45 -32.64
CA GLY A 597 -22.93 27.09 -31.34
C GLY A 597 -22.62 25.59 -31.17
N SER A 598 -22.65 24.81 -32.26
CA SER A 598 -22.42 23.35 -32.28
C SER A 598 -21.51 22.91 -33.44
N PHE A 599 -20.73 21.85 -33.23
CA PHE A 599 -19.87 21.23 -34.25
C PHE A 599 -20.56 20.08 -35.02
N TRP A 600 -21.76 19.67 -34.62
CA TRP A 600 -22.51 18.53 -35.18
C TRP A 600 -23.85 18.96 -35.80
N PRO A 601 -24.47 18.11 -36.65
CA PRO A 601 -25.78 18.39 -37.24
C PRO A 601 -26.92 18.61 -36.27
#